data_AF-A0A417YZW4-F1
#
_entry.id   AF-A0A417YZW4-F1
#
_cell.length_a   1.000
_cell.length_b   1.000
_cell.length_c   1.000
_cell.angle_alpha   90.00
_cell.angle_beta   90.00
_cell.angle_gamma   90.00
#
_symmetry.space_group_name_H-M   'P 1'
#
loop_
_entity.id
_entity.type
_entity.pdbx_description
1 polymer ?
#
loop_
_entity_poly.entity_id
_entity_poly.type
_entity_poly.pdbx_seq_one_letter_code
_entity_poly.pdbx_strand_id
1 'polypeptide(L)' 'MKGVITEMAANAISIKTGGKIESLAIHGDIVTHGDNVTNYALEGGELLNFTLGGEMIVNGQDRHT' A
#
# COMPACT_ATOMS: atom_id res chain seq x y z
N MET A 1 -29.05 2.71 9.41
CA MET A 1 -27.75 3.29 9.02
C MET A 1 -27.65 3.22 7.51
N LYS A 2 -27.28 4.32 6.84
CA LYS A 2 -27.09 4.36 5.38
C LYS A 2 -25.59 4.15 5.13
N GLY A 3 -25.21 3.05 4.50
CA GLY A 3 -23.82 2.81 4.11
C GLY A 3 -23.39 3.83 3.06
N VAL A 4 -22.25 4.48 3.27
CA VAL A 4 -21.59 5.32 2.26
C VAL A 4 -20.67 4.42 1.46
N ILE A 5 -20.75 4.47 0.12
CA ILE A 5 -19.75 3.84 -0.73
C ILE A 5 -18.53 4.75 -0.73
N THR A 6 -17.43 4.24 -0.21
CA THR A 6 -16.13 4.91 -0.23
C THR A 6 -15.22 4.13 -1.18
N GLU A 7 -14.68 4.81 -2.19
CA GLU A 7 -13.60 4.25 -2.99
C GLU A 7 -12.37 4.12 -2.11
N MET A 8 -11.91 2.89 -1.91
CA MET A 8 -10.69 2.61 -1.16
C MET A 8 -9.53 2.53 -2.16
N ALA A 9 -8.47 3.30 -1.90
CA ALA A 9 -7.20 3.05 -2.57
C ALA A 9 -6.74 1.62 -2.25
N ALA A 10 -6.39 0.84 -3.27
CA ALA A 10 -5.79 -0.46 -3.00
C ALA A 10 -4.33 -0.22 -2.56
N ASN A 11 -4.07 -0.49 -1.29
CA ASN A 11 -2.73 -0.40 -0.71
C ASN A 11 -2.15 -1.81 -0.59
N ALA A 12 -1.01 -2.09 -1.22
CA ALA A 12 -0.35 -3.40 -1.03
C ALA A 12 0.09 -3.59 0.43
N ILE A 13 0.50 -2.52 1.09
CA ILE A 13 0.88 -2.50 2.50
C ILE A 13 0.30 -1.24 3.15
N SER A 14 -0.50 -1.40 4.19
CA SER A 14 -1.05 -0.30 5.00
C SER A 14 -0.82 -0.57 6.47
N ILE A 15 -0.08 0.31 7.14
CA ILE A 15 0.15 0.24 8.60
C ILE A 15 -0.65 1.37 9.24
N LYS A 16 -1.74 0.97 9.90
CA LYS A 16 -2.70 1.89 10.51
C LYS A 16 -2.28 2.36 11.89
N THR A 17 -2.98 3.37 12.38
CA THR A 17 -2.75 3.98 13.69
C THR A 17 -2.71 2.94 14.81
N GLY A 18 -1.67 3.00 15.64
CA GLY A 18 -1.40 2.03 16.71
C GLY A 18 -0.69 0.75 16.27
N GLY A 19 -0.55 0.53 14.96
CA GLY A 19 0.27 -0.54 14.40
C GLY A 19 1.75 -0.17 14.41
N LYS A 20 2.60 -1.12 14.81
CA LYS A 20 4.06 -0.95 14.83
C LYS A 20 4.73 -2.20 14.30
N ILE A 21 5.63 -2.01 13.34
CA ILE A 21 6.47 -3.06 12.76
C ILE A 21 7.93 -2.65 12.93
N GLU A 22 8.72 -3.50 13.57
CA GLU A 22 10.15 -3.26 13.75
C GLU A 22 10.95 -3.55 12.47
N SER A 23 10.59 -4.61 11.74
CA SER A 23 11.22 -4.97 10.47
C SER A 23 10.22 -5.64 9.52
N LEU A 24 10.23 -5.19 8.27
CA LEU A 24 9.50 -5.76 7.15
C LEU A 24 10.47 -5.98 5.99
N ALA A 25 10.70 -7.25 5.65
CA ALA A 25 11.51 -7.66 4.52
C ALA A 25 10.65 -8.38 3.48
N ILE A 26 10.68 -7.89 2.25
CA ILE A 26 10.03 -8.51 1.10
C ILE A 26 11.13 -8.87 0.10
N HIS A 27 11.31 -10.15 -0.19
CA HIS A 27 12.40 -10.62 -1.03
C HIS A 27 12.10 -10.57 -2.54
N GLY A 28 10.83 -10.47 -2.91
CA GLY A 28 10.39 -10.37 -4.31
C GLY A 28 9.76 -9.02 -4.63
N ASP A 29 8.99 -8.98 -5.70
CA ASP A 29 8.35 -7.76 -6.17
C ASP A 29 7.04 -7.47 -5.42
N ILE A 30 6.73 -6.18 -5.26
CA ILE A 30 5.40 -5.71 -4.87
C ILE A 30 4.71 -5.22 -6.14
N VAL A 31 3.69 -5.93 -6.59
CA VAL A 31 2.92 -5.56 -7.79
C VAL A 31 1.48 -5.23 -7.42
N THR A 32 1.07 -3.97 -7.58
CA THR A 32 -0.32 -3.53 -7.40
C THR A 32 -1.02 -3.31 -8.72
N HIS A 33 -2.33 -3.58 -8.76
CA HIS A 33 -3.18 -3.41 -9.93
C HIS A 33 -4.47 -2.67 -9.53
N GLY A 34 -4.91 -1.72 -10.36
CA GLY A 34 -6.20 -1.04 -10.19
C GLY A 34 -6.10 0.48 -10.17
N ASP A 35 -7.24 1.15 -10.08
CA ASP A 35 -7.29 2.60 -10.09
C ASP A 35 -6.87 3.18 -8.74
N ASN A 36 -6.05 4.24 -8.78
CA ASN A 36 -5.62 4.97 -7.58
C ASN A 36 -4.94 4.09 -6.51
N VAL A 37 -4.11 3.13 -6.94
CA VAL A 37 -3.41 2.19 -6.05
C VAL A 37 -2.06 2.73 -5.56
N THR A 38 -1.70 2.40 -4.32
CA THR A 38 -0.41 2.77 -3.73
C THR A 38 0.28 1.51 -3.22
N ASN A 39 1.58 1.37 -3.43
CA ASN A 39 2.29 0.17 -2.95
C ASN A 39 2.45 0.15 -1.41
N TYR A 40 2.55 1.32 -0.78
CA TYR A 40 2.84 1.41 0.65
C TYR A 40 2.23 2.68 1.27
N ALA A 41 1.54 2.54 2.40
CA ALA A 41 0.92 3.62 3.14
C ALA A 41 1.14 3.48 4.67
N LEU A 42 1.62 4.56 5.30
CA LEU A 42 1.64 4.72 6.75
C LEU A 42 0.46 5.61 7.18
N GLU A 43 -0.60 4.99 7.69
CA GLU A 43 -1.83 5.66 8.13
C GLU A 43 -1.81 5.87 9.66
N GLY A 44 -0.73 6.49 10.14
CA GLY A 44 -0.51 6.76 11.57
C GLY A 44 0.14 5.61 12.36
N GLY A 45 0.58 4.55 11.68
CA GLY A 45 1.42 3.50 12.25
C GLY A 45 2.93 3.75 12.07
N GLU A 46 3.74 2.83 12.59
CA GLU A 46 5.21 2.91 12.55
C GLU A 46 5.82 1.71 11.81
N LEU A 47 6.81 1.98 10.95
CA LEU A 47 7.71 0.98 10.37
C LEU A 47 9.15 1.46 10.55
N LEU A 48 9.95 0.71 11.32
CA LEU A 48 11.33 1.10 11.58
C LEU A 48 12.29 0.68 10.46
N ASN A 49 12.20 -0.57 10.00
CA ASN A 49 13.08 -1.09 8.96
C ASN A 49 12.26 -1.69 7.83
N PHE A 50 12.42 -1.15 6.63
CA PHE A 50 11.83 -1.69 5.42
C PHE A 50 12.93 -2.12 4.46
N THR A 51 12.84 -3.34 3.95
CA THR A 51 13.73 -3.86 2.92
C THR A 51 12.92 -4.52 1.81
N LEU A 52 13.17 -4.08 0.58
CA LEU A 52 12.59 -4.66 -0.62
C LEU A 52 13.74 -5.21 -1.47
N GLY A 53 13.74 -6.51 -1.71
CA GLY A 53 14.72 -7.23 -2.53
C GLY A 53 14.38 -7.28 -4.01
N GLY A 54 13.11 -6.97 -4.37
CA GLY A 54 12.64 -6.85 -5.75
C GLY A 54 12.22 -5.42 -6.10
N GLU A 55 11.30 -5.29 -7.03
CA GLU A 55 10.80 -4.01 -7.53
C GLU A 55 9.41 -3.67 -6.98
N MET A 56 9.12 -2.36 -6.90
CA MET A 56 7.78 -1.86 -6.69
C MET A 56 7.16 -1.50 -8.04
N ILE A 57 6.12 -2.24 -8.43
CA ILE A 57 5.45 -2.09 -9.72
C ILE A 57 4.01 -1.67 -9.46
N VAL A 58 3.63 -0.47 -9.89
CA VAL A 58 2.26 0.04 -9.80
C VAL A 58 1.63 -0.04 -11.19
N ASN A 59 0.79 -1.03 -11.41
CA ASN A 59 -0.02 -1.16 -12.63
C ASN A 59 -1.36 -0.44 -12.41
N GLY A 60 -1.29 0.89 -12.28
CA GLY A 60 -2.48 1.74 -12.32
C GLY A 60 -3.07 1.75 -13.72
N GLN A 61 -4.40 1.93 -13.89
CA GLN A 61 -4.88 2.31 -15.22
C GLN A 61 -4.22 3.63 -15.60
N ASP A 62 -3.59 3.61 -16.77
CA ASP A 62 -3.07 4.79 -17.44
C ASP A 62 -4.20 5.82 -17.49
N ARG A 63 -4.11 6.88 -16.69
CA ARG A 63 -5.15 7.91 -16.64
C ARG A 63 -5.06 8.73 -17.92
N HIS A 64 -5.66 8.24 -19.00
CA HIS A 64 -5.90 9.02 -20.20
C HIS A 64 -6.96 10.09 -19.87
N THR A 65 -6.51 11.28 -19.49
CA THR A 65 -7.29 12.52 -19.45
C THR A 65 -6.46 13.68 -19.95
#